data_AF-A0A942DX86-F1
#
_entry.id   AF-A0A942DX86-F1
#
_cell.length_a   1.000
_cell.length_b   1.000
_cell.length_c   1.000
_cell.angle_alpha   90.00
_cell.angle_beta   90.00
_cell.angle_gamma   90.00
#
_symmetry.space_group_name_H-M   'P 1'
#
loop_
_entity.id
_entity.type
_entity.pdbx_description
1 polymer ?
#
loop_
_entity_poly.entity_id
_entity_poly.type
_entity_poly.pdbx_seq_one_letter_code
_entity_poly.pdbx_strand_id
1 'polypeptide(L)'
;MKKFSIKIIDPRERKHYSIYCIGEIQIGDFKESFDIPLRYWSKKDYEKQWQDGIERLKTHDQSCLVTAVMLTKTTPLAILWVLYKDGDIVHIQNKALFRSRFITMLKKEFFTSQTCYNFITPRKTISESTGMKISEWDVSLEEVVKYKVPSSGSESSCDTHGELAFNKDNNWICADNSHNGGRWKMFNSKGQRKGTYDKDLNYIKE
;
A
#
# COMPACT_ATOMS: atom_id res chain seq x y z
N MET A 1 -28.81 -0.66 2.81
CA MET A 1 -27.63 -0.11 2.11
C MET A 1 -26.42 -0.96 2.43
N LYS A 2 -25.71 -1.44 1.40
CA LYS A 2 -24.46 -2.21 1.57
C LYS A 2 -23.37 -1.24 2.06
N LYS A 3 -22.76 -1.54 3.21
CA LYS A 3 -21.75 -0.68 3.84
C LYS A 3 -20.38 -0.90 3.20
N PHE A 4 -19.64 0.18 2.97
CA PHE A 4 -18.20 0.14 2.70
C PHE A 4 -17.43 0.78 3.86
N SER A 5 -16.37 0.14 4.33
CA SER A 5 -15.41 0.77 5.24
C SER A 5 -14.05 0.08 5.22
N ILE A 6 -12.98 0.84 5.44
CA ILE A 6 -11.64 0.32 5.73
C ILE A 6 -11.02 1.15 6.85
N LYS A 7 -10.60 0.50 7.95
CA LYS A 7 -10.11 1.21 9.13
C LYS A 7 -9.14 0.37 9.94
N ILE A 8 -8.32 1.04 10.73
CA ILE A 8 -7.56 0.41 11.81
C ILE A 8 -8.51 0.23 13.01
N ILE A 9 -8.62 -0.99 13.52
CA ILE A 9 -9.53 -1.34 14.63
C ILE A 9 -8.79 -1.59 15.95
N ASP A 10 -7.53 -2.01 15.87
CA ASP A 10 -6.64 -2.09 17.02
C ASP A 10 -5.33 -1.39 16.67
N PRO A 11 -5.15 -0.11 17.07
CA PRO A 11 -3.99 0.67 16.70
C PRO A 11 -2.74 0.34 17.53
N ARG A 12 -2.85 -0.59 18.49
CA ARG A 12 -1.71 -1.00 19.32
C ARG A 12 -0.70 -1.74 18.48
N GLU A 13 0.56 -1.32 18.60
CA GLU A 13 1.68 -2.03 18.03
C GLU A 13 1.85 -3.38 18.71
N ARG A 14 1.60 -4.44 17.96
CA ARG A 14 1.86 -5.81 18.36
C ARG A 14 3.23 -6.21 17.87
N LYS A 15 4.01 -6.83 18.75
CA LYS A 15 5.35 -7.35 18.45
C LYS A 15 5.27 -8.88 18.43
N HIS A 16 5.20 -9.45 17.23
CA HIS A 16 5.57 -10.84 17.00
C HIS A 16 6.91 -10.84 16.25
N TYR A 17 7.15 -11.71 15.27
CA TYR A 17 8.31 -11.62 14.38
C TYR A 17 8.45 -10.26 13.64
N SER A 18 7.44 -9.38 13.69
CA SER A 18 7.42 -8.01 13.18
C SER A 18 6.47 -7.10 14.01
N ILE A 19 6.53 -5.78 13.76
CA ILE A 19 5.60 -4.77 14.33
C ILE A 19 4.41 -4.62 13.39
N TYR A 20 3.19 -4.74 13.93
CA TYR A 20 1.95 -4.60 13.17
C TYR A 20 0.78 -4.07 14.03
N CYS A 21 -0.28 -3.61 13.38
CA CYS A 21 -1.59 -3.35 13.99
C CYS A 21 -2.70 -4.12 13.25
N ILE A 22 -3.95 -4.05 13.71
CA ILE A 22 -5.07 -4.77 13.08
C ILE A 22 -5.99 -3.81 12.36
N GLY A 23 -6.23 -4.09 11.07
CA GLY A 23 -7.21 -3.44 10.23
C GLY A 23 -8.45 -4.28 9.97
N GLU A 24 -9.47 -3.65 9.42
CA GLU A 24 -10.72 -4.27 9.04
C GLU A 24 -11.25 -3.63 7.76
N ILE A 25 -11.73 -4.45 6.84
CA ILE A 25 -12.47 -4.03 5.64
C ILE A 25 -13.87 -4.63 5.67
N GLN A 26 -14.86 -3.83 5.32
CA GLN A 26 -16.27 -4.22 5.14
C GLN A 26 -16.69 -3.88 3.71
N ILE A 27 -17.28 -4.84 3.01
CA ILE A 27 -17.81 -4.69 1.65
C ILE A 27 -19.19 -5.35 1.58
N GLY A 28 -20.26 -4.56 1.72
CA GLY A 28 -21.60 -5.10 1.87
C GLY A 28 -21.72 -5.91 3.17
N ASP A 29 -22.03 -7.19 3.06
CA ASP A 29 -22.11 -8.12 4.21
C ASP A 29 -20.78 -8.81 4.50
N PHE A 30 -19.84 -8.74 3.56
CA PHE A 30 -18.51 -9.32 3.73
C PHE A 30 -17.64 -8.47 4.66
N LYS A 31 -16.93 -9.14 5.55
CA LYS A 31 -16.07 -8.53 6.56
C LYS A 31 -14.80 -9.34 6.75
N GLU A 32 -13.65 -8.67 6.75
CA GLU A 32 -12.36 -9.32 6.98
C GLU A 32 -11.47 -8.43 7.86
N SER A 33 -10.79 -9.05 8.82
CA SER A 33 -9.71 -8.41 9.59
C SER A 33 -8.36 -8.81 9.00
N PHE A 34 -7.40 -7.90 9.00
CA PHE A 34 -6.08 -8.11 8.43
C PHE A 34 -4.97 -7.50 9.29
N ASP A 35 -3.78 -8.09 9.23
CA ASP A 35 -2.57 -7.53 9.83
C ASP A 35 -2.04 -6.38 8.95
N ILE A 36 -1.66 -5.28 9.60
CA ILE A 36 -1.05 -4.11 8.96
C ILE A 36 0.40 -4.02 9.42
N PRO A 37 1.38 -4.46 8.61
CA PRO A 37 2.79 -4.35 8.94
C PRO A 37 3.22 -2.88 9.00
N LEU A 38 3.80 -2.48 10.13
CA LEU A 38 4.22 -1.09 10.40
C LEU A 38 5.70 -0.85 10.16
N ARG A 39 6.42 -1.85 9.65
CA ARG A 39 7.86 -1.75 9.41
C ARG A 39 8.22 -0.76 8.29
N TYR A 40 7.35 -0.62 7.30
CA TYR A 40 7.62 0.18 6.09
C TYR A 40 6.67 1.37 5.95
N TRP A 41 5.39 1.17 6.22
CA TRP A 41 4.40 2.26 6.22
C TRP A 41 3.88 2.44 7.63
N SER A 42 3.78 3.69 8.08
CA SER A 42 3.10 4.02 9.32
C SER A 42 1.58 3.85 9.16
N LYS A 43 0.86 3.84 10.28
CA LYS A 43 -0.62 3.88 10.28
C LYS A 43 -1.16 5.02 9.40
N LYS A 44 -0.54 6.20 9.49
CA LYS A 44 -0.92 7.39 8.72
C LYS A 44 -0.67 7.23 7.23
N ASP A 45 0.40 6.53 6.84
CA ASP A 45 0.69 6.28 5.42
C ASP A 45 -0.37 5.37 4.81
N TYR A 46 -0.78 4.31 5.52
CA TYR A 46 -1.90 3.46 5.10
C TYR A 46 -3.22 4.24 5.01
N GLU A 47 -3.59 4.97 6.06
CA GLU A 47 -4.83 5.77 6.09
C GLU A 47 -4.86 6.80 4.96
N LYS A 48 -3.74 7.51 4.75
CA LYS A 48 -3.59 8.45 3.66
C LYS A 48 -3.71 7.75 2.31
N GLN A 49 -3.02 6.63 2.11
CA GLN A 49 -3.11 5.89 0.86
C GLN A 49 -4.53 5.39 0.60
N TRP A 50 -5.25 4.93 1.62
CA TRP A 50 -6.64 4.52 1.48
C TRP A 50 -7.52 5.69 1.07
N GLN A 51 -7.32 6.86 1.69
CA GLN A 51 -8.08 8.07 1.35
C GLN A 51 -7.79 8.51 -0.09
N ASP A 52 -6.51 8.54 -0.49
CA ASP A 52 -6.09 8.89 -1.85
C ASP A 52 -6.65 7.87 -2.87
N GLY A 53 -6.66 6.58 -2.51
CA GLY A 53 -7.21 5.49 -3.34
C GLY A 53 -8.72 5.59 -3.54
N ILE A 54 -9.47 5.97 -2.50
CA ILE A 54 -10.91 6.23 -2.61
C ILE A 54 -11.18 7.45 -3.50
N GLU A 55 -10.45 8.54 -3.28
CA GLU A 55 -10.61 9.78 -4.05
C GLU A 55 -10.25 9.56 -5.53
N ARG A 56 -9.27 8.71 -5.83
CA ARG A 56 -8.88 8.33 -7.20
C ARG A 56 -10.04 7.76 -8.02
N LEU A 57 -10.98 7.02 -7.41
CA LEU A 57 -12.13 6.44 -8.13
C LEU A 57 -13.10 7.48 -8.71
N LYS A 58 -13.05 8.74 -8.23
CA LYS A 58 -13.86 9.82 -8.78
C LYS A 58 -13.46 10.19 -10.21
N THR A 59 -12.19 9.96 -10.57
CA THR A 59 -11.62 10.37 -11.86
C THR A 59 -11.02 9.22 -12.66
N HIS A 60 -10.82 8.05 -12.05
CA HIS A 60 -10.24 6.88 -12.68
C HIS A 60 -11.13 5.66 -12.51
N ASP A 61 -10.94 4.67 -13.39
CA ASP A 61 -11.74 3.44 -13.36
C ASP A 61 -11.11 2.35 -12.48
N GLN A 62 -9.89 2.57 -11.99
CA GLN A 62 -9.14 1.62 -11.19
C GLN A 62 -8.39 2.30 -10.06
N SER A 63 -8.45 1.66 -8.88
CA SER A 63 -7.72 2.08 -7.70
C SER A 63 -7.37 0.87 -6.82
N CYS A 64 -6.68 1.11 -5.71
CA CYS A 64 -6.39 0.08 -4.72
C CYS A 64 -6.26 0.65 -3.31
N LEU A 65 -6.44 -0.23 -2.32
CA LEU A 65 -6.22 0.02 -0.90
C LEU A 65 -5.19 -0.99 -0.42
N VAL A 66 -4.00 -0.50 -0.10
CA VAL A 66 -2.86 -1.34 0.29
C VAL A 66 -3.04 -1.73 1.74
N THR A 67 -3.05 -3.01 2.08
CA THR A 67 -3.26 -3.47 3.48
C THR A 67 -2.01 -4.06 4.09
N ALA A 68 -1.04 -4.45 3.26
CA ALA A 68 0.28 -4.81 3.72
C ALA A 68 1.34 -4.41 2.72
N VAL A 69 2.44 -3.84 3.23
CA VAL A 69 3.69 -3.63 2.52
C VAL A 69 4.80 -4.30 3.31
N MET A 70 5.37 -5.36 2.74
CA MET A 70 6.54 -6.05 3.28
C MET A 70 7.58 -6.18 2.20
N LEU A 71 8.54 -5.28 2.22
CA LEU A 71 9.56 -5.25 1.19
C LEU A 71 10.82 -5.90 1.76
N THR A 72 10.90 -7.23 1.75
CA THR A 72 12.14 -7.92 2.14
C THR A 72 12.93 -8.33 0.90
N LYS A 73 14.25 -8.46 1.02
CA LYS A 73 15.11 -8.88 -0.10
C LYS A 73 14.74 -10.23 -0.68
N THR A 74 14.25 -11.14 0.14
CA THR A 74 13.95 -12.52 -0.24
C THR A 74 12.50 -12.67 -0.67
N THR A 75 11.57 -11.96 -0.04
CA THR A 75 10.12 -12.11 -0.29
C THR A 75 9.43 -10.75 -0.19
N PRO A 76 9.54 -9.86 -1.21
CA PRO A 76 8.72 -8.67 -1.26
C PRO A 76 7.25 -9.07 -1.48
N LEU A 77 6.36 -8.45 -0.73
CA LEU A 77 4.93 -8.65 -0.74
C LEU A 77 4.22 -7.31 -0.60
N ALA A 78 3.19 -7.12 -1.42
CA ALA A 78 2.15 -6.15 -1.14
C ALA A 78 0.79 -6.85 -1.25
N ILE A 79 -0.09 -6.58 -0.29
CA ILE A 79 -1.48 -7.03 -0.33
C ILE A 79 -2.35 -5.82 -0.67
N LEU A 80 -3.15 -5.96 -1.71
CA LEU A 80 -4.02 -4.92 -2.26
C LEU A 80 -5.46 -5.39 -2.21
N TRP A 81 -6.37 -4.54 -1.76
CA TRP A 81 -7.75 -4.59 -2.22
C TRP A 81 -7.85 -3.72 -3.45
N VAL A 82 -8.04 -4.33 -4.62
CA VAL A 82 -8.11 -3.63 -5.91
C VAL A 82 -9.57 -3.31 -6.22
N LEU A 83 -9.82 -2.09 -6.67
CA LEU A 83 -11.15 -1.53 -6.91
C LEU A 83 -11.27 -1.27 -8.41
N TYR A 84 -12.21 -1.95 -9.05
CA TYR A 84 -12.54 -1.79 -10.47
C TYR A 84 -13.92 -1.13 -10.58
N LYS A 85 -13.95 0.12 -11.04
CA LYS A 85 -15.18 0.86 -11.29
C LYS A 85 -15.79 0.42 -12.62
N ASP A 86 -17.05 0.04 -12.59
CA ASP A 86 -17.88 -0.30 -13.75
C ASP A 86 -19.24 0.39 -13.58
N GLY A 87 -19.36 1.58 -14.18
CA GLY A 87 -20.49 2.49 -13.94
C GLY A 87 -20.61 2.85 -12.45
N ASP A 88 -21.78 2.58 -11.87
CA ASP A 88 -22.11 2.84 -10.47
C ASP A 88 -21.72 1.71 -9.52
N ILE A 89 -21.05 0.66 -10.02
CA ILE A 89 -20.61 -0.49 -9.24
C ILE A 89 -19.08 -0.49 -9.15
N VAL A 90 -18.55 -0.85 -7.99
CA VAL A 90 -17.14 -1.11 -7.77
C VAL A 90 -16.97 -2.58 -7.42
N HIS A 91 -16.27 -3.30 -8.29
CA HIS A 91 -15.86 -4.68 -8.06
C HIS A 91 -14.54 -4.69 -7.29
N ILE A 92 -14.53 -5.30 -6.11
CA ILE A 92 -13.37 -5.30 -5.21
C ILE A 92 -12.79 -6.71 -5.14
N GLN A 93 -11.48 -6.83 -5.37
CA GLN A 93 -10.75 -8.10 -5.28
C GLN A 93 -9.55 -7.98 -4.35
N ASN A 94 -9.31 -8.99 -3.50
CA ASN A 94 -8.05 -9.10 -2.77
C ASN A 94 -6.96 -9.69 -3.68
N LYS A 95 -5.81 -9.01 -3.78
CA LYS A 95 -4.67 -9.44 -4.61
C LYS A 95 -3.37 -9.35 -3.82
N ALA A 96 -2.62 -10.44 -3.87
CA ALA A 96 -1.25 -10.49 -3.41
C ALA A 96 -0.27 -10.29 -4.58
N LEU A 97 0.61 -9.31 -4.45
CA LEU A 97 1.71 -9.07 -5.38
C LEU A 97 2.96 -9.76 -4.80
N PHE A 98 3.50 -10.76 -5.50
CA PHE A 98 4.70 -11.51 -5.09
C PHE A 98 5.91 -11.26 -6.00
N ARG A 99 7.11 -11.56 -5.48
CA ARG A 99 8.46 -11.44 -6.07
C ARG A 99 8.55 -11.54 -7.61
N SER A 100 7.95 -12.54 -8.25
CA SER A 100 8.05 -12.73 -9.72
C SER A 100 7.36 -11.61 -10.52
N ARG A 101 6.22 -11.09 -10.02
CA ARG A 101 5.55 -9.89 -10.54
C ARG A 101 6.26 -8.62 -10.09
N PHE A 102 6.66 -8.56 -8.82
CA PHE A 102 7.39 -7.44 -8.24
C PHE A 102 8.68 -7.11 -9.03
N ILE A 103 9.57 -8.07 -9.27
CA ILE A 103 10.85 -7.82 -9.97
C ILE A 103 10.64 -7.41 -11.43
N THR A 104 9.64 -7.95 -12.12
CA THR A 104 9.37 -7.64 -13.53
C THR A 104 8.77 -6.24 -13.69
N MET A 105 7.87 -5.84 -12.77
CA MET A 105 7.22 -4.53 -12.78
C MET A 105 8.10 -3.42 -12.20
N LEU A 106 8.88 -3.73 -11.16
CA LEU A 106 9.83 -2.78 -10.54
C LEU A 106 11.05 -2.46 -11.40
N LYS A 107 11.29 -3.18 -12.51
CA LYS A 107 12.35 -2.80 -13.47
C LYS A 107 12.11 -1.41 -14.09
N LYS A 108 10.91 -0.82 -13.92
CA LYS A 108 10.54 0.50 -14.45
C LYS A 108 10.17 1.53 -13.37
N GLU A 109 9.54 1.14 -12.26
CA GLU A 109 9.05 2.09 -11.23
C GLU A 109 9.05 1.49 -9.80
N PHE A 110 9.23 2.32 -8.77
CA PHE A 110 9.19 1.88 -7.36
C PHE A 110 7.76 1.65 -6.87
N PHE A 111 7.55 0.77 -5.87
CA PHE A 111 6.25 0.62 -5.22
C PHE A 111 6.13 1.60 -4.04
N THR A 112 5.31 2.64 -4.20
CA THR A 112 5.05 3.68 -3.20
C THR A 112 3.55 3.94 -3.07
N SER A 113 3.14 4.82 -2.16
CA SER A 113 1.74 5.26 -2.04
C SER A 113 1.19 5.89 -3.32
N GLN A 114 2.05 6.51 -4.15
CA GLN A 114 1.66 7.19 -5.38
C GLN A 114 1.68 6.25 -6.59
N THR A 115 2.65 5.34 -6.64
CA THR A 115 2.85 4.45 -7.79
C THR A 115 2.14 3.11 -7.65
N CYS A 116 1.58 2.78 -6.46
CA CYS A 116 0.88 1.51 -6.23
C CYS A 116 -0.20 1.20 -7.28
N TYR A 117 -0.85 2.22 -7.83
CA TYR A 117 -1.87 2.08 -8.88
C TYR A 117 -1.33 1.52 -10.20
N ASN A 118 -0.05 1.75 -10.51
CA ASN A 118 0.60 1.25 -11.72
C ASN A 118 0.79 -0.27 -11.67
N PHE A 119 0.55 -0.89 -10.50
CA PHE A 119 0.64 -2.32 -10.29
C PHE A 119 -0.72 -3.05 -10.45
N ILE A 120 -1.78 -2.30 -10.74
CA ILE A 120 -3.11 -2.87 -10.97
C ILE A 120 -3.16 -3.48 -12.37
N THR A 121 -3.54 -4.76 -12.45
CA THR A 121 -3.80 -5.45 -13.72
C THR A 121 -5.29 -5.33 -14.08
N PRO A 122 -5.66 -5.45 -15.37
CA PRO A 122 -7.07 -5.51 -15.78
C PRO A 122 -7.88 -6.53 -14.97
N ARG A 123 -9.16 -6.22 -14.72
CA ARG A 123 -10.08 -7.09 -13.99
C ARG A 123 -10.21 -8.42 -14.72
N LYS A 124 -10.09 -9.51 -13.97
CA LYS A 124 -10.40 -10.88 -14.40
C LYS A 124 -11.30 -11.51 -13.35
N THR A 125 -12.27 -12.30 -13.75
CA THR A 125 -13.18 -13.01 -12.84
C THR A 125 -12.81 -14.48 -12.66
N ILE A 126 -11.95 -15.00 -13.54
CA ILE A 126 -11.40 -16.36 -13.51
C ILE A 126 -9.87 -16.28 -13.47
N SER A 127 -9.26 -17.12 -12.63
CA SER A 127 -7.80 -17.24 -12.52
C SER A 127 -7.25 -18.07 -13.67
N GLU A 128 -6.34 -17.51 -14.47
CA GLU A 128 -5.70 -18.22 -15.58
C GLU A 128 -4.90 -19.45 -15.13
N SER A 129 -4.31 -19.41 -13.93
CA SER A 129 -3.46 -20.49 -13.44
C SER A 129 -4.24 -21.66 -12.84
N THR A 130 -5.46 -21.43 -12.36
CA THR A 130 -6.25 -22.45 -11.65
C THR A 130 -7.60 -22.75 -12.29
N GLY A 131 -8.07 -21.91 -13.21
CA GLY A 131 -9.43 -21.97 -13.76
C GLY A 131 -10.53 -21.61 -12.75
N MET A 132 -10.19 -21.28 -11.50
CA MET A 132 -11.17 -21.00 -10.44
C MET A 132 -11.66 -19.55 -10.50
N LYS A 133 -12.90 -19.33 -10.02
CA LYS A 133 -13.44 -17.98 -9.82
C LYS A 133 -12.59 -17.20 -8.81
N ILE A 134 -12.27 -15.97 -9.16
CA ILE A 134 -11.56 -15.03 -8.27
C ILE A 134 -12.56 -14.47 -7.26
N SER A 135 -12.19 -14.47 -5.98
CA SER A 135 -12.98 -13.83 -4.92
C SER A 135 -13.17 -12.35 -5.22
N GLU A 136 -14.42 -11.92 -5.26
CA GLU A 136 -14.82 -10.58 -5.66
C GLU A 136 -16.09 -10.17 -4.93
N TRP A 137 -16.18 -8.90 -4.55
CA TRP A 137 -17.32 -8.31 -3.86
C TRP A 137 -17.73 -7.00 -4.52
N ASP A 138 -19.05 -6.79 -4.59
CA ASP A 138 -19.62 -5.63 -5.24
C ASP A 138 -20.22 -4.66 -4.22
N VAL A 139 -19.91 -3.38 -4.42
CA VAL A 139 -20.48 -2.27 -3.66
C VAL A 139 -20.73 -1.10 -4.61
N SER A 140 -21.67 -0.20 -4.27
CA SER A 140 -21.90 0.96 -5.13
C SER A 140 -20.74 1.95 -5.05
N LEU A 141 -20.47 2.63 -6.15
CA LEU A 141 -19.47 3.70 -6.24
C LEU A 141 -19.74 4.79 -5.20
N GLU A 142 -21.01 5.19 -5.04
CA GLU A 142 -21.45 6.18 -4.05
C GLU A 142 -20.99 5.82 -2.62
N GLU A 143 -21.17 4.57 -2.20
CA GLU A 143 -20.78 4.09 -0.87
C GLU A 143 -19.27 4.16 -0.66
N VAL A 144 -18.49 3.87 -1.70
CA VAL A 144 -17.03 3.96 -1.63
C VAL A 144 -16.58 5.41 -1.56
N VAL A 145 -17.04 6.28 -2.48
CA VAL A 145 -16.54 7.66 -2.58
C VAL A 145 -17.01 8.58 -1.45
N LYS A 146 -18.13 8.25 -0.79
CA LYS A 146 -18.60 8.97 0.41
C LYS A 146 -17.83 8.58 1.66
N TYR A 147 -17.17 7.42 1.67
CA TYR A 147 -16.43 6.94 2.82
C TYR A 147 -15.24 7.87 3.11
N LYS A 148 -15.07 8.19 4.39
CA LYS A 148 -13.93 8.95 4.90
C LYS A 148 -13.15 8.06 5.83
N VAL A 149 -11.87 7.90 5.51
CA VAL A 149 -10.96 7.06 6.28
C VAL A 149 -10.74 7.72 7.65
N PRO A 150 -11.03 7.03 8.76
CA PRO A 150 -10.77 7.55 10.09
C PRO A 150 -9.26 7.70 10.32
N SER A 151 -8.85 8.75 11.02
CA SER A 151 -7.46 8.89 11.48
C SER A 151 -7.26 8.27 12.84
N SER A 152 -6.26 7.40 13.01
CA SER A 152 -6.05 6.63 14.24
C SER A 152 -5.24 7.31 15.35
N GLY A 153 -4.79 8.57 15.20
CA GLY A 153 -4.02 9.27 16.26
C GLY A 153 -2.61 8.69 16.54
N SER A 154 -1.76 9.47 17.23
CA SER A 154 -0.27 9.41 17.40
C SER A 154 0.38 8.05 17.77
N GLU A 155 1.69 7.82 17.76
CA GLU A 155 2.94 8.38 17.18
C GLU A 155 3.93 7.21 17.30
N SER A 156 4.72 6.95 16.25
CA SER A 156 5.73 5.88 16.26
C SER A 156 6.91 6.38 15.46
N SER A 157 8.11 6.27 16.02
CA SER A 157 9.34 7.04 15.77
C SER A 157 9.97 7.00 14.35
N CYS A 158 9.18 6.76 13.32
CA CYS A 158 9.40 7.20 11.95
C CYS A 158 8.47 8.37 11.58
N ASP A 159 8.11 9.20 12.57
CA ASP A 159 7.42 10.48 12.39
C ASP A 159 8.33 11.48 11.67
N THR A 160 8.47 11.30 10.36
CA THR A 160 8.66 12.37 9.36
C THR A 160 8.59 11.74 7.96
N HIS A 161 7.36 11.51 7.50
CA HIS A 161 6.98 11.45 6.07
C HIS A 161 7.87 10.58 5.17
N GLY A 162 8.13 9.33 5.53
CA GLY A 162 9.03 8.45 4.77
C GLY A 162 8.30 7.58 3.75
N GLU A 163 8.10 8.08 2.53
CA GLU A 163 7.83 7.22 1.37
C GLU A 163 9.00 6.26 1.17
N LEU A 164 8.93 5.05 1.73
CA LEU A 164 9.95 4.02 1.51
C LEU A 164 9.76 3.43 0.10
N ALA A 165 10.67 3.76 -0.81
CA ALA A 165 10.81 3.18 -2.15
C ALA A 165 11.96 2.17 -2.19
N PHE A 166 11.87 1.20 -3.11
CA PHE A 166 12.89 0.15 -3.27
C PHE A 166 13.73 0.41 -4.50
N ASN A 167 14.99 0.83 -4.36
CA ASN A 167 15.83 1.17 -5.50
C ASN A 167 16.23 -0.06 -6.35
N LYS A 168 16.61 0.17 -7.62
CA LYS A 168 17.03 -0.89 -8.58
C LYS A 168 18.22 -1.74 -8.08
N ASP A 169 19.03 -1.18 -7.18
CA ASP A 169 20.23 -1.81 -6.61
C ASP A 169 19.97 -2.51 -5.27
N ASN A 170 18.71 -2.84 -4.98
CA ASN A 170 18.35 -3.63 -3.79
C ASN A 170 18.67 -2.89 -2.48
N ASN A 171 18.54 -1.56 -2.49
CA ASN A 171 18.60 -0.67 -1.34
C ASN A 171 17.22 -0.03 -1.11
N TRP A 172 16.92 0.27 0.14
CA TRP A 172 15.74 1.05 0.52
C TRP A 172 16.06 2.52 0.42
N ILE A 173 15.11 3.33 -0.01
CA ILE A 173 15.22 4.78 0.02
C ILE A 173 13.98 5.34 0.71
N CYS A 174 14.11 6.31 1.61
CA CYS A 174 12.99 7.13 2.06
C CYS A 174 13.24 8.60 1.77
N ALA A 175 12.20 9.35 1.46
CA ALA A 175 12.31 10.79 1.25
C ALA A 175 12.88 11.46 2.51
N ASP A 176 13.91 12.29 2.33
CA ASP A 176 14.50 13.10 3.39
C ASP A 176 13.78 14.45 3.47
N ASN A 177 12.67 14.50 4.21
CA ASN A 177 11.82 15.69 4.30
C ASN A 177 12.33 16.77 5.27
N SER A 178 13.55 16.61 5.79
CA SER A 178 14.18 17.54 6.73
C SER A 178 14.66 18.85 6.08
N HIS A 179 14.80 18.88 4.75
CA HIS A 179 15.32 20.04 4.00
C HIS A 179 14.64 20.11 2.64
N ASN A 180 13.99 21.25 2.33
CA ASN A 180 13.36 21.60 1.04
C ASN A 180 13.77 20.72 -0.16
N GLY A 181 13.00 19.65 -0.39
CA GLY A 181 12.85 18.92 -1.66
C GLY A 181 14.10 18.28 -2.29
N GLY A 182 14.07 16.96 -2.47
CA GLY A 182 14.97 16.26 -3.41
C GLY A 182 16.13 15.50 -2.79
N ARG A 183 15.98 15.00 -1.56
CA ARG A 183 16.96 14.13 -0.91
C ARG A 183 16.33 12.81 -0.47
N TRP A 184 17.12 11.74 -0.46
CA TRP A 184 16.72 10.39 -0.08
C TRP A 184 17.66 9.84 0.99
N LYS A 185 17.14 9.25 2.07
CA LYS A 185 17.96 8.42 2.96
C LYS A 185 17.97 7.01 2.41
N MET A 186 19.15 6.48 2.12
CA MET A 186 19.30 5.12 1.62
C MET A 186 19.64 4.16 2.76
N PHE A 187 19.11 2.94 2.70
CA PHE A 187 19.42 1.85 3.61
C PHE A 187 19.74 0.59 2.82
N ASN A 188 20.65 -0.23 3.33
CA ASN A 188 20.93 -1.53 2.74
C ASN A 188 19.83 -2.55 3.07
N SER A 189 19.94 -3.77 2.56
CA SER A 189 19.90 -4.89 3.52
C SER A 189 18.61 -5.18 4.26
N LYS A 190 18.68 -5.68 5.49
CA LYS A 190 19.44 -5.32 6.71
C LYS A 190 19.03 -3.99 7.34
N GLY A 191 18.55 -3.00 6.58
CA GLY A 191 17.98 -1.76 7.12
C GLY A 191 19.00 -0.82 7.75
N GLN A 192 20.29 -0.98 7.46
CA GLN A 192 21.33 -0.07 7.97
C GLN A 192 21.43 1.14 7.05
N ARG A 193 21.46 2.34 7.63
CA ARG A 193 21.59 3.59 6.88
C ARG A 193 22.92 3.61 6.14
N LYS A 194 22.87 3.92 4.84
CA LYS A 194 24.04 4.10 3.97
C LYS A 194 24.39 5.56 3.74
N GLY A 195 23.45 6.46 3.99
CA GLY A 195 23.65 7.90 3.85
C GLY A 195 22.41 8.62 3.32
N THR A 196 22.56 9.92 3.12
CA THR A 196 21.65 10.80 2.41
C THR A 196 22.15 11.01 0.98
N TYR A 197 21.23 10.96 0.03
CA TYR A 197 21.43 11.00 -1.41
C TYR A 197 20.58 12.12 -2.02
N ASP A 198 20.93 12.62 -3.21
CA ASP A 198 20.10 13.57 -3.96
C ASP A 198 18.98 12.85 -4.73
N LYS A 199 18.13 13.62 -5.43
CA LYS A 199 17.01 13.12 -6.25
C LYS A 199 17.44 12.11 -7.34
N ASP A 200 18.70 12.17 -7.77
CA ASP A 200 19.30 11.34 -8.81
C ASP A 200 20.09 10.16 -8.20
N LEU A 201 20.01 9.98 -6.88
CA LEU A 201 20.69 8.96 -6.08
C LEU A 201 22.23 9.09 -6.05
N ASN A 202 22.76 10.31 -6.16
CA ASN A 202 24.18 10.58 -5.85
C ASN A 202 24.35 10.77 -4.35
N TYR A 203 25.41 10.19 -3.78
CA TYR A 203 25.72 10.30 -2.36
C TYR A 203 26.04 11.76 -1.97
N ILE A 204 25.40 12.26 -0.91
CA ILE A 204 25.64 13.61 -0.38
C ILE A 204 26.48 13.53 0.91
N LYS A 205 25.98 12.80 1.91
CA LYS A 205 26.57 12.72 3.25
C LYS A 205 26.02 11.54 4.03
N GLU A 206 26.63 11.23 5.18
CA GLU A 206 26.18 10.14 6.07
C GLU A 206 24.86 10.45 6.81
#